data_AF-A0A8J5H903-F1
#
_entry.id   AF-A0A8J5H903-F1
#
_cell.length_a   1.000
_cell.length_b   1.000
_cell.length_c   1.000
_cell.angle_alpha   90.00
_cell.angle_beta   90.00
_cell.angle_gamma   90.00
#
_symmetry.space_group_name_H-M   'P 1'
#
loop_
_entity.id
_entity.type
_entity.pdbx_description
1 polymer ?
#
loop_
_entity_poly.entity_id
_entity_poly.type
_entity_poly.pdbx_seq_one_letter_code
_entity_poly.pdbx_strand_id
1 'polypeptide(L)'
;MSSSSITNTAVAATTPMLPLFSMTTPLLLLLLLLLCLFAFCCFVFRLSLAGRSGSRKITLPPGSMGWPYVGETFQLYSNDPITFFALKQKRYGPVFKTHILGCPCVMVSSPEAARFVLVTRAQLFKPTYPASKERMIGPQAIFFQQGDYHAHLRRLVLRAFLPEAIRGSVAGIEAFALRALRSWDGRLVNTFRELKAYAFNVAILSIFGKDLEISCLEDLQQCYYTLEKGYNSMPVNLPGTLFYRAMKARKQLAQIVANIVCSKRTQRNTSPNGLLGSFMNAKEDLSDDQIADNVIGAIFAARDTTASVLTWIIKYLGDNPNILRAVTEEQEQITKSKLGNEPLTWADTKNMPLTSRVIQETMRVASILSFTFREAVEDVEYEGK
;
A
#
# COMPACT_ATOMS: atom_id res chain seq x y z
N MET A 1 20.97 -33.81 -97.49
CA MET A 1 20.48 -34.71 -96.42
C MET A 1 21.16 -34.30 -95.12
N SER A 2 20.37 -34.13 -94.06
CA SER A 2 20.70 -34.16 -92.62
C SER A 2 21.95 -33.39 -92.14
N SER A 3 21.79 -32.18 -91.60
CA SER A 3 21.58 -31.91 -90.15
C SER A 3 22.81 -32.13 -89.25
N SER A 4 23.40 -31.04 -88.76
CA SER A 4 24.07 -30.99 -87.45
C SER A 4 24.43 -29.53 -87.11
N SER A 5 23.64 -28.89 -86.25
CA SER A 5 24.02 -27.63 -85.61
C SER A 5 24.52 -27.93 -84.19
N ILE A 6 25.82 -27.76 -84.00
CA ILE A 6 26.53 -27.81 -82.72
C ILE A 6 26.46 -26.41 -82.10
N THR A 7 25.77 -26.26 -80.98
CA THR A 7 25.80 -25.04 -80.16
C THR A 7 26.85 -25.21 -79.05
N ASN A 8 27.92 -24.43 -79.17
CA ASN A 8 28.98 -24.29 -78.18
C ASN A 8 28.56 -23.30 -77.10
N THR A 9 28.76 -23.69 -75.84
CA THR A 9 28.51 -22.93 -74.62
C THR A 9 29.60 -21.87 -74.40
N ALA A 10 29.19 -20.61 -74.24
CA ALA A 10 30.03 -19.53 -73.73
C ALA A 10 29.46 -19.02 -72.41
N VAL A 11 30.25 -19.16 -71.35
CA VAL A 11 29.98 -18.69 -69.99
C VAL A 11 30.18 -17.18 -69.94
N ALA A 12 29.11 -16.43 -69.68
CA ALA A 12 29.19 -15.01 -69.33
C ALA A 12 29.12 -14.85 -67.81
N ALA A 13 30.16 -14.25 -67.23
CA ALA A 13 30.24 -13.91 -65.82
C ALA A 13 29.21 -12.82 -65.47
N THR A 14 28.28 -13.11 -64.56
CA THR A 14 27.38 -12.14 -63.94
C THR A 14 27.89 -11.78 -62.55
N THR A 15 28.39 -10.55 -62.38
CA THR A 15 28.60 -9.92 -61.08
C THR A 15 27.24 -9.66 -60.41
N PRO A 16 27.02 -10.03 -59.14
CA PRO A 16 25.78 -9.71 -58.45
C PRO A 16 25.78 -8.23 -58.05
N MET A 17 24.92 -7.44 -58.69
CA MET A 17 24.51 -6.13 -58.17
C MET A 17 23.72 -6.35 -56.88
N LEU A 18 24.33 -6.08 -55.73
CA LEU A 18 23.64 -5.97 -54.44
C LEU A 18 22.53 -4.90 -54.56
N PRO A 19 21.31 -5.16 -54.07
CA PRO A 19 20.22 -4.20 -54.22
C PRO A 19 20.46 -2.99 -53.32
N LEU A 20 20.60 -1.81 -53.92
CA LEU A 20 20.62 -0.48 -53.29
C LEU A 20 19.37 -0.15 -52.45
N PHE A 21 18.44 -1.09 -52.29
CA PHE A 21 17.15 -0.93 -51.60
C PHE A 21 17.16 -1.25 -50.09
N SER A 22 18.28 -1.69 -49.49
CA SER A 22 18.29 -2.07 -48.06
C SER A 22 18.69 -0.95 -47.08
N MET A 23 19.25 0.17 -47.55
CA MET A 23 19.79 1.23 -46.70
C MET A 23 18.88 2.47 -46.56
N THR A 24 17.87 2.62 -47.41
CA THR A 24 16.99 3.81 -47.43
C THR A 24 15.84 3.72 -46.43
N THR A 25 15.34 2.51 -46.17
CA THR A 25 14.27 2.25 -45.20
C THR A 25 14.66 2.51 -43.74
N PRO A 26 15.84 2.12 -43.22
CA PRO A 26 16.23 2.45 -41.84
C PRO A 26 16.49 3.95 -41.66
N LEU A 27 16.99 4.65 -42.69
CA LEU A 27 17.23 6.09 -42.62
C LEU A 27 15.92 6.89 -42.54
N LEU A 28 14.91 6.47 -43.30
CA LEU A 28 13.58 7.09 -43.28
C LEU A 28 12.88 6.87 -41.93
N LEU A 29 13.01 5.67 -41.36
CA LEU A 29 12.49 5.36 -40.02
C LEU A 29 13.19 6.19 -38.94
N LEU A 30 14.50 6.36 -39.02
CA LEU A 30 15.27 7.20 -38.08
C LEU A 30 14.84 8.67 -38.18
N LEU A 31 14.67 9.19 -39.40
CA LEU A 31 14.22 10.56 -39.64
C LEU A 31 12.81 10.80 -39.08
N LEU A 32 11.88 9.87 -39.32
CA LEU A 32 10.52 9.92 -38.76
C LEU A 32 10.55 9.92 -37.23
N LEU A 33 11.42 9.09 -36.63
CA LEU A 33 11.55 8.99 -35.18
C LEU A 33 12.12 10.29 -34.57
N LEU A 34 13.11 10.90 -35.22
CA LEU A 34 13.67 12.21 -34.83
C LEU A 34 12.65 13.34 -34.98
N LEU A 35 11.85 13.36 -36.05
CA LEU A 35 10.78 14.33 -36.24
C LEU A 35 9.67 14.19 -35.19
N CYS A 36 9.28 12.97 -34.84
CA CYS A 36 8.33 12.70 -33.76
C CYS A 36 8.88 13.16 -32.40
N LEU A 37 10.16 12.90 -32.11
CA LEU A 37 10.82 13.38 -30.89
C LEU A 37 10.88 14.91 -30.84
N PHE A 38 11.23 15.56 -31.96
CA PHE A 38 11.27 17.02 -32.04
C PHE A 38 9.89 17.64 -31.85
N ALA A 39 8.86 17.10 -32.52
CA ALA A 39 7.48 17.54 -32.35
C ALA A 39 6.99 17.35 -30.91
N PHE A 40 7.33 16.23 -30.28
CA PHE A 40 7.04 15.97 -28.86
C PHE A 40 7.75 16.96 -27.93
N CYS A 41 9.04 17.25 -28.16
CA CYS A 41 9.79 18.26 -27.41
C CYS A 41 9.18 19.67 -27.57
N CYS A 42 8.81 20.07 -28.80
CA CYS A 42 8.14 21.34 -29.04
C CYS A 42 6.77 21.41 -28.37
N PHE A 43 6.00 20.32 -28.37
CA PHE A 43 4.71 20.23 -27.70
C PHE A 43 4.85 20.39 -26.17
N VAL A 44 5.81 19.67 -25.56
CA VAL A 44 6.14 19.79 -24.14
C VAL A 44 6.62 21.21 -23.80
N PHE A 45 7.45 21.82 -24.66
CA PHE A 45 7.92 23.18 -24.47
C PHE A 45 6.78 24.21 -24.54
N ARG A 46 5.87 24.09 -25.50
CA ARG A 46 4.68 24.95 -25.60
C ARG A 46 3.74 24.79 -24.41
N LEU A 47 3.53 23.57 -23.92
CA LEU A 47 2.77 23.33 -22.68
C LEU A 47 3.44 23.97 -21.46
N SER A 48 4.77 24.00 -21.40
CA SER A 48 5.51 24.68 -20.32
C SER A 48 5.34 26.20 -20.33
N LEU A 49 5.10 26.79 -21.52
CA LEU A 49 4.91 28.22 -21.71
C LEU A 49 3.45 28.67 -21.57
N ALA A 50 2.50 27.81 -21.91
CA ALA A 50 1.06 28.10 -21.88
C ALA A 50 0.47 28.27 -20.47
N GLY A 51 1.23 27.93 -19.41
CA GLY A 51 0.80 28.06 -18.01
C GLY A 51 1.00 29.43 -17.35
N ARG A 52 1.43 30.47 -18.09
CA ARG A 52 1.68 31.81 -17.50
C ARG A 52 0.52 32.76 -17.76
N SER A 53 -0.58 32.58 -17.03
CA SER A 53 -1.64 33.60 -16.90
C SER A 53 -1.58 34.26 -15.51
N GLY A 54 -1.81 35.57 -15.48
CA GLY A 54 -1.55 36.47 -14.34
C GLY A 54 -2.49 36.29 -13.16
N SER A 55 -2.17 35.35 -12.29
CA SER A 55 -2.61 35.32 -10.89
C SER A 55 -1.54 35.96 -9.99
N ARG A 56 -1.92 36.43 -8.80
CA ARG A 56 -0.98 36.82 -7.72
C ARG A 56 0.18 35.82 -7.71
N LYS A 57 1.45 36.28 -7.70
CA LYS A 57 2.63 35.40 -7.67
C LYS A 57 2.64 34.64 -6.33
N ILE A 58 1.88 33.57 -6.24
CA ILE A 58 1.95 32.60 -5.15
C ILE A 58 3.28 31.88 -5.32
N THR A 59 4.20 32.13 -4.39
CA THR A 59 5.54 31.55 -4.41
C THR A 59 5.48 30.14 -3.84
N LEU A 60 5.39 29.15 -4.73
CA LEU A 60 5.48 27.74 -4.32
C LEU A 60 6.75 27.46 -3.50
N PRO A 61 6.71 26.50 -2.57
CA PRO A 61 7.88 26.06 -1.82
C PRO A 61 9.07 25.68 -2.73
N PRO A 62 10.31 25.79 -2.23
CA PRO A 62 11.49 25.33 -2.96
C PRO A 62 11.38 23.82 -3.24
N GLY A 63 12.04 23.31 -4.28
CA GLY A 63 12.04 21.88 -4.60
C GLY A 63 12.07 21.58 -6.09
N SER A 64 12.08 20.28 -6.41
CA SER A 64 12.19 19.74 -7.77
C SER A 64 10.92 18.99 -8.15
N MET A 65 10.41 19.17 -9.37
CA MET A 65 9.29 18.38 -9.88
C MET A 65 9.75 17.14 -10.65
N GLY A 66 11.07 16.88 -10.70
CA GLY A 66 11.65 15.74 -11.39
C GLY A 66 11.32 15.67 -12.88
N TRP A 67 11.22 14.44 -13.39
CA TRP A 67 10.90 14.16 -14.80
C TRP A 67 9.42 14.43 -15.10
N PRO A 68 9.05 14.76 -16.36
CA PRO A 68 7.65 14.86 -16.76
C PRO A 68 6.87 13.57 -16.43
N TYR A 69 5.64 13.72 -15.93
CA TYR A 69 4.69 12.66 -15.55
C TYR A 69 5.09 11.74 -14.39
N VAL A 70 6.34 11.28 -14.31
CA VAL A 70 6.81 10.34 -13.27
C VAL A 70 7.48 11.06 -12.09
N GLY A 71 7.88 12.31 -12.27
CA GLY A 71 8.54 13.11 -11.26
C GLY A 71 9.82 12.46 -10.75
N GLU A 72 9.89 12.29 -9.45
CA GLU A 72 11.00 11.68 -8.71
C GLU A 72 10.61 10.30 -8.16
N THR A 73 9.52 9.71 -8.68
CA THR A 73 8.99 8.42 -8.22
C THR A 73 9.99 7.28 -8.34
N PHE A 74 10.77 7.24 -9.43
CA PHE A 74 11.80 6.21 -9.59
C PHE A 74 12.90 6.34 -8.54
N GLN A 75 13.31 7.56 -8.21
CA GLN A 75 14.31 7.81 -7.16
C GLN A 75 13.78 7.44 -5.78
N LEU A 76 12.49 7.69 -5.51
CA LEU A 76 11.83 7.27 -4.28
C LEU A 76 11.85 5.74 -4.11
N TYR A 77 11.68 4.97 -5.19
CA TYR A 77 11.68 3.50 -5.13
C TYR A 77 13.06 2.86 -5.28
N SER A 78 14.02 3.52 -5.93
CA SER A 78 15.38 3.00 -6.08
C SER A 78 16.25 3.26 -4.85
N ASN A 79 15.92 4.29 -4.08
CA ASN A 79 16.65 4.68 -2.87
C ASN A 79 15.87 4.26 -1.62
N ASP A 80 16.56 4.23 -0.49
CA ASP A 80 15.89 4.21 0.81
C ASP A 80 14.99 5.46 0.96
N PRO A 81 13.66 5.31 1.18
CA PRO A 81 12.75 6.45 1.25
C PRO A 81 13.12 7.46 2.34
N ILE A 82 13.63 6.98 3.49
CA ILE A 82 14.05 7.85 4.59
C ILE A 82 15.19 8.76 4.12
N THR A 83 16.20 8.18 3.48
CA THR A 83 17.33 8.90 2.89
C THR A 83 16.86 9.87 1.80
N PHE A 84 15.93 9.45 0.93
CA PHE A 84 15.37 10.30 -0.13
C PHE A 84 14.74 11.59 0.43
N PHE A 85 13.90 11.48 1.47
CA PHE A 85 13.27 12.64 2.09
C PHE A 85 14.26 13.46 2.92
N ALA A 86 15.16 12.83 3.67
CA ALA A 86 16.15 13.51 4.49
C ALA A 86 17.09 14.41 3.67
N LEU A 87 17.55 13.92 2.51
CA LEU A 87 18.39 14.71 1.60
C LEU A 87 17.66 15.94 1.04
N LYS A 88 16.36 15.80 0.74
CA LYS A 88 15.54 16.91 0.25
C LYS A 88 15.25 17.93 1.35
N GLN A 89 14.93 17.47 2.55
CA GLN A 89 14.75 18.34 3.71
C GLN A 89 16.02 19.13 4.00
N LYS A 90 17.19 18.48 3.95
CA LYS A 90 18.49 19.16 4.12
C LYS A 90 18.74 20.22 3.04
N ARG A 91 18.31 19.97 1.80
CA ARG A 91 18.55 20.86 0.65
C ARG A 91 17.56 22.02 0.54
N TYR A 92 16.28 21.76 0.79
CA TYR A 92 15.19 22.68 0.50
C TYR A 92 14.49 23.23 1.76
N GLY A 93 14.80 22.68 2.93
CA GLY A 93 14.15 23.02 4.19
C GLY A 93 12.95 22.13 4.51
N PRO A 94 12.21 22.43 5.59
CA PRO A 94 11.16 21.56 6.13
C PRO A 94 9.88 21.51 5.28
N VAL A 95 9.69 22.46 4.37
CA VAL A 95 8.56 22.54 3.44
C VAL A 95 9.11 22.66 2.02
N PHE A 96 8.86 21.65 1.19
CA PHE A 96 9.39 21.62 -0.18
C PHE A 96 8.43 20.95 -1.16
N LYS A 97 8.46 21.38 -2.42
CA LYS A 97 7.69 20.75 -3.50
C LYS A 97 8.42 19.54 -4.09
N THR A 98 7.66 18.53 -4.48
CA THR A 98 8.13 17.32 -5.14
C THR A 98 7.05 16.79 -6.08
N HIS A 99 7.39 15.86 -6.96
CA HIS A 99 6.41 15.12 -7.74
C HIS A 99 6.67 13.62 -7.55
N ILE A 100 5.79 12.93 -6.85
CA ILE A 100 5.94 11.50 -6.55
C ILE A 100 4.62 10.78 -6.76
N LEU A 101 4.69 9.52 -7.20
CA LEU A 101 3.54 8.64 -7.39
C LEU A 101 2.46 9.22 -8.33
N GLY A 102 2.90 10.04 -9.31
CA GLY A 102 2.05 10.71 -10.28
C GLY A 102 1.33 11.95 -9.75
N CYS A 103 1.68 12.42 -8.55
CA CYS A 103 1.04 13.57 -7.91
C CYS A 103 2.06 14.70 -7.65
N PRO A 104 1.83 15.93 -8.15
CA PRO A 104 2.56 17.11 -7.68
C PRO A 104 2.17 17.38 -6.22
N CYS A 105 3.16 17.40 -5.32
CA CYS A 105 2.93 17.46 -3.88
C CYS A 105 3.83 18.50 -3.19
N VAL A 106 3.36 19.00 -2.05
CA VAL A 106 4.21 19.71 -1.07
C VAL A 106 4.44 18.77 0.10
N MET A 107 5.71 18.48 0.39
CA MET A 107 6.12 17.74 1.56
C MET A 107 6.27 18.71 2.74
N VAL A 108 5.65 18.39 3.86
CA VAL A 108 5.81 19.08 5.14
C VAL A 108 6.43 18.12 6.15
N SER A 109 7.48 18.56 6.83
CA SER A 109 8.25 17.70 7.75
C SER A 109 8.44 18.28 9.15
N SER A 110 7.98 19.50 9.41
CA SER A 110 7.96 20.06 10.77
C SER A 110 6.69 19.64 11.54
N PRO A 111 6.78 19.41 12.86
CA PRO A 111 5.60 19.15 13.70
C PRO A 111 4.52 20.23 13.59
N GLU A 112 4.93 21.50 13.45
CA GLU A 112 4.05 22.65 13.34
C GLU A 112 3.26 22.60 12.02
N ALA A 113 3.91 22.31 10.90
CA ALA A 113 3.25 22.19 9.61
C ALA A 113 2.37 20.94 9.54
N ALA A 114 2.81 19.81 10.12
CA ALA A 114 1.98 18.62 10.22
C ALA A 114 0.72 18.88 11.06
N ARG A 115 0.84 19.58 12.20
CA ARG A 115 -0.28 20.01 13.03
C ARG A 115 -1.19 20.99 12.28
N PHE A 116 -0.63 21.88 11.46
CA PHE A 116 -1.40 22.80 10.63
C PHE A 116 -2.34 22.05 9.68
N VAL A 117 -1.78 21.09 8.93
CA VAL A 117 -2.51 20.31 7.93
C VAL A 117 -3.49 19.32 8.56
N LEU A 118 -3.11 18.66 9.66
CA LEU A 118 -3.89 17.55 10.23
C LEU A 118 -4.84 17.96 11.35
N VAL A 119 -4.65 19.14 11.96
CA VAL A 119 -5.39 19.55 13.16
C VAL A 119 -5.95 20.97 13.03
N THR A 120 -5.11 22.01 12.96
CA THR A 120 -5.59 23.39 13.16
C THR A 120 -6.30 23.97 11.94
N ARG A 121 -5.98 23.47 10.73
CA ARG A 121 -6.64 23.85 9.48
C ARG A 121 -7.09 22.61 8.69
N ALA A 122 -7.43 21.53 9.40
CA ALA A 122 -7.78 20.25 8.79
C ALA A 122 -8.94 20.34 7.78
N GLN A 123 -9.87 21.29 7.97
CA GLN A 123 -10.99 21.54 7.05
C GLN A 123 -10.55 22.02 5.65
N LEU A 124 -9.32 22.54 5.52
CA LEU A 124 -8.73 22.95 4.24
C LEU A 124 -8.14 21.79 3.45
N PHE A 125 -8.13 20.60 4.04
CA PHE A 125 -7.48 19.44 3.49
C PHE A 125 -8.40 18.24 3.51
N LYS A 126 -8.35 17.45 2.44
CA LYS A 126 -9.05 16.16 2.38
C LYS A 126 -8.06 15.01 2.25
N PRO A 127 -8.37 13.81 2.78
CA PRO A 127 -7.60 12.60 2.46
C PRO A 127 -7.54 12.42 0.94
N THR A 128 -6.36 12.13 0.42
CA THR A 128 -6.15 11.85 -1.00
C THR A 128 -5.19 10.67 -1.11
N TYR A 129 -5.24 9.93 -2.22
CA TYR A 129 -4.34 8.83 -2.50
C TYR A 129 -4.14 8.75 -4.01
N PRO A 130 -3.05 8.12 -4.48
CA PRO A 130 -2.91 7.85 -5.91
C PRO A 130 -4.11 6.99 -6.39
N ALA A 131 -4.72 7.37 -7.51
CA ALA A 131 -5.91 6.70 -8.06
C ALA A 131 -5.70 5.19 -8.33
N SER A 132 -4.45 4.73 -8.44
CA SER A 132 -4.13 3.31 -8.52
C SER A 132 -4.42 2.56 -7.23
N LYS A 133 -4.17 3.18 -6.07
CA LYS A 133 -4.42 2.61 -4.74
C LYS A 133 -5.90 2.54 -4.45
N GLU A 134 -6.64 3.60 -4.79
CA GLU A 134 -8.10 3.64 -4.68
C GLU A 134 -8.76 2.53 -5.48
N ARG A 135 -8.39 2.34 -6.76
CA ARG A 135 -8.94 1.26 -7.59
C ARG A 135 -8.64 -0.15 -7.05
N MET A 136 -7.49 -0.31 -6.39
CA MET A 136 -7.01 -1.60 -5.89
C MET A 136 -7.65 -1.99 -4.56
N ILE A 137 -7.81 -1.05 -3.63
CA ILE A 137 -8.44 -1.30 -2.34
C ILE A 137 -9.97 -1.25 -2.49
N GLY A 138 -10.47 -0.29 -3.27
CA GLY A 138 -11.89 -0.09 -3.53
C GLY A 138 -12.33 1.34 -3.21
N PRO A 139 -13.06 2.02 -4.11
CA PRO A 139 -13.43 3.41 -3.92
C PRO A 139 -14.31 3.63 -2.68
N GLN A 140 -15.12 2.65 -2.26
CA GLN A 140 -16.01 2.80 -1.10
C GLN A 140 -15.29 2.62 0.25
N ALA A 141 -14.00 2.25 0.24
CA ALA A 141 -13.25 2.06 1.47
C ALA A 141 -13.07 3.38 2.22
N ILE A 142 -13.13 3.33 3.55
CA ILE A 142 -13.04 4.48 4.45
C ILE A 142 -11.87 5.43 4.16
N PHE A 143 -10.75 4.93 3.62
CA PHE A 143 -9.57 5.73 3.29
C PHE A 143 -9.82 6.83 2.25
N PHE A 144 -10.75 6.61 1.33
CA PHE A 144 -10.98 7.47 0.17
C PHE A 144 -12.24 8.32 0.30
N GLN A 145 -12.97 8.18 1.41
CA GLN A 145 -14.28 8.75 1.61
C GLN A 145 -14.25 9.96 2.53
N GLN A 146 -15.25 10.83 2.40
CA GLN A 146 -15.35 12.09 3.13
C GLN A 146 -16.80 12.38 3.57
N GLY A 147 -16.98 13.45 4.35
CA GLY A 147 -18.28 13.91 4.80
C GLY A 147 -19.03 12.87 5.64
N ASP A 148 -20.36 12.87 5.49
CA ASP A 148 -21.28 12.06 6.30
C ASP A 148 -21.04 10.56 6.13
N TYR A 149 -20.74 10.12 4.90
CA TYR A 149 -20.46 8.71 4.64
C TYR A 149 -19.20 8.24 5.37
N HIS A 150 -18.11 9.00 5.32
CA HIS A 150 -16.91 8.70 6.10
C HIS A 150 -17.18 8.74 7.61
N ALA A 151 -17.94 9.74 8.10
CA ALA A 151 -18.29 9.84 9.51
C ALA A 151 -19.13 8.64 9.98
N HIS A 152 -20.05 8.16 9.13
CA HIS A 152 -20.82 6.95 9.35
C HIS A 152 -19.92 5.72 9.43
N LEU A 153 -19.10 5.46 8.40
CA LEU A 153 -18.16 4.33 8.38
C LEU A 153 -17.20 4.36 9.56
N ARG A 154 -16.65 5.53 9.90
CA ARG A 154 -15.74 5.70 11.06
C ARG A 154 -16.41 5.27 12.36
N ARG A 155 -17.68 5.60 12.58
CA ARG A 155 -18.42 5.15 13.77
C ARG A 155 -18.56 3.64 13.81
N LEU A 156 -18.86 3.00 12.69
CA LEU A 156 -18.97 1.54 12.60
C LEU A 156 -17.62 0.85 12.81
N VAL A 157 -16.55 1.33 12.17
CA VAL A 157 -15.20 0.81 12.37
C VAL A 157 -14.81 0.94 13.84
N LEU A 158 -14.96 2.12 14.44
CA LEU A 158 -14.60 2.33 15.86
C LEU A 158 -15.37 1.40 16.79
N ARG A 159 -16.66 1.15 16.55
CA ARG A 159 -17.47 0.23 17.36
C ARG A 159 -16.86 -1.18 17.42
N ALA A 160 -16.32 -1.67 16.30
CA ALA A 160 -15.69 -3.00 16.24
C ALA A 160 -14.37 -3.09 17.02
N PHE A 161 -13.75 -1.95 17.34
CA PHE A 161 -12.45 -1.87 18.01
C PHE A 161 -12.51 -1.21 19.40
N LEU A 162 -13.71 -0.97 19.92
CA LEU A 162 -13.88 -0.54 21.32
C LEU A 162 -13.39 -1.63 22.29
N PRO A 163 -12.93 -1.28 23.50
CA PRO A 163 -12.45 -2.25 24.49
C PRO A 163 -13.43 -3.41 24.73
N GLU A 164 -14.73 -3.13 24.77
CA GLU A 164 -15.79 -4.12 25.00
C GLU A 164 -15.83 -5.17 23.87
N ALA A 165 -15.55 -4.76 22.63
CA ALA A 165 -15.54 -5.64 21.46
C ALA A 165 -14.26 -6.48 21.37
N ILE A 166 -13.10 -5.94 21.77
CA ILE A 166 -11.79 -6.60 21.60
C ILE A 166 -11.30 -7.35 22.84
N ARG A 167 -11.85 -7.11 24.03
CA ARG A 167 -11.48 -7.83 25.26
C ARG A 167 -11.50 -9.35 25.10
N GLY A 168 -12.49 -9.87 24.37
CA GLY A 168 -12.65 -11.31 24.12
C GLY A 168 -11.72 -11.90 23.06
N SER A 169 -10.93 -11.09 22.35
CA SER A 169 -10.03 -11.56 21.30
C SER A 169 -8.63 -11.92 21.81
N VAL A 170 -8.25 -11.46 23.02
CA VAL A 170 -6.89 -11.62 23.57
C VAL A 170 -6.42 -13.08 23.55
N ALA A 171 -7.23 -14.00 24.08
CA ALA A 171 -6.91 -15.44 24.07
C ALA A 171 -6.78 -16.02 22.65
N GLY A 172 -7.56 -15.51 21.69
CA GLY A 172 -7.44 -15.92 20.28
C GLY A 172 -6.15 -15.41 19.63
N ILE A 173 -5.76 -14.17 19.92
CA ILE A 173 -4.51 -13.56 19.45
C ILE A 173 -3.31 -14.29 20.03
N GLU A 174 -3.35 -14.64 21.31
CA GLU A 174 -2.33 -15.45 21.98
C GLU A 174 -2.22 -16.84 21.35
N ALA A 175 -3.34 -17.51 21.09
CA ALA A 175 -3.34 -18.83 20.44
C ALA A 175 -2.66 -18.80 19.07
N PHE A 176 -2.86 -17.75 18.27
CA PHE A 176 -2.12 -17.55 17.03
C PHE A 176 -0.62 -17.33 17.26
N ALA A 177 -0.25 -16.57 18.28
CA ALA A 177 1.15 -16.28 18.61
C ALA A 177 1.89 -17.55 19.03
N LEU A 178 1.29 -18.34 19.94
CA LEU A 178 1.83 -19.62 20.39
C LEU A 178 1.98 -20.62 19.24
N ARG A 179 0.99 -20.69 18.34
CA ARG A 179 1.07 -21.55 17.14
C ARG A 179 2.22 -21.14 16.23
N ALA A 180 2.38 -19.83 16.00
CA ALA A 180 3.47 -19.30 15.19
C ALA A 180 4.84 -19.64 15.82
N LEU A 181 5.02 -19.35 17.11
CA LEU A 181 6.25 -19.65 17.86
C LEU A 181 6.61 -21.14 17.82
N ARG A 182 5.64 -22.04 18.08
CA ARG A 182 5.84 -23.50 17.96
C ARG A 182 6.27 -23.91 16.57
N SER A 183 5.74 -23.26 15.54
CA SER A 183 6.14 -23.57 14.17
C SER A 183 7.58 -23.13 13.91
N TRP A 184 8.10 -22.08 14.54
CA TRP A 184 9.45 -21.59 14.28
C TRP A 184 10.53 -22.37 15.06
N ASP A 185 10.14 -23.18 16.03
CA ASP A 185 11.07 -23.88 16.91
C ASP A 185 12.09 -24.74 16.14
N GLY A 186 13.36 -24.59 16.50
CA GLY A 186 14.49 -25.24 15.83
C GLY A 186 14.75 -24.82 14.37
N ARG A 187 14.09 -23.78 13.85
CA ARG A 187 14.20 -23.38 12.43
C ARG A 187 14.68 -21.93 12.26
N LEU A 188 15.55 -21.71 11.27
CA LEU A 188 15.84 -20.37 10.78
C LEU A 188 14.65 -19.88 9.94
N VAL A 189 14.04 -18.77 10.34
CA VAL A 189 12.86 -18.20 9.68
C VAL A 189 13.08 -16.78 9.19
N ASN A 190 12.34 -16.37 8.16
CA ASN A 190 12.22 -14.96 7.82
C ASN A 190 11.14 -14.32 8.70
N THR A 191 11.57 -13.60 9.73
CA THR A 191 10.68 -13.01 10.75
C THR A 191 9.58 -12.15 10.14
N PHE A 192 9.88 -11.31 9.15
CA PHE A 192 8.88 -10.45 8.51
C PHE A 192 7.81 -11.27 7.77
N ARG A 193 8.22 -12.32 7.03
CA ARG A 193 7.28 -13.21 6.33
C ARG A 193 6.36 -13.93 7.31
N GLU A 194 6.90 -14.46 8.39
CA GLU A 194 6.14 -15.18 9.41
C GLU A 194 5.16 -14.24 10.15
N LEU A 195 5.62 -13.05 10.54
CA LEU A 195 4.77 -12.05 11.18
C LEU A 195 3.68 -11.50 10.26
N LYS A 196 3.89 -11.49 8.94
CA LYS A 196 2.84 -11.18 7.97
C LYS A 196 1.74 -12.24 7.91
N ALA A 197 2.07 -13.51 8.14
CA ALA A 197 1.07 -14.57 8.24
C ALA A 197 0.31 -14.46 9.57
N TYR A 198 1.03 -14.23 10.68
CA TYR A 198 0.44 -13.99 11.99
C TYR A 198 -0.53 -12.78 11.98
N ALA A 199 -0.09 -11.62 11.50
CA ALA A 199 -0.90 -10.40 11.46
C ALA A 199 -2.13 -10.56 10.56
N PHE A 200 -2.02 -11.32 9.47
CA PHE A 200 -3.17 -11.65 8.62
C PHE A 200 -4.21 -12.46 9.40
N ASN A 201 -3.82 -13.52 10.10
CA ASN A 201 -4.75 -14.34 10.89
C ASN A 201 -5.45 -13.52 11.99
N VAL A 202 -4.72 -12.62 12.66
CA VAL A 202 -5.29 -11.69 13.64
C VAL A 202 -6.28 -10.71 12.99
N ALA A 203 -5.96 -10.19 11.80
CA ALA A 203 -6.86 -9.32 11.05
C ALA A 203 -8.16 -10.04 10.67
N ILE A 204 -8.09 -11.28 10.17
CA ILE A 204 -9.26 -12.08 9.85
C ILE A 204 -10.11 -12.34 11.10
N LEU A 205 -9.51 -12.73 12.22
CA LEU A 205 -10.23 -12.90 13.49
C LEU A 205 -10.97 -11.62 13.88
N SER A 206 -10.33 -10.46 13.74
CA SER A 206 -10.90 -9.15 14.08
C SER A 206 -12.05 -8.75 13.14
N ILE A 207 -11.97 -9.13 11.87
CA ILE A 207 -12.95 -8.76 10.86
C ILE A 207 -14.16 -9.69 10.89
N PHE A 208 -13.93 -11.01 10.85
CA PHE A 208 -14.96 -12.01 10.64
C PHE A 208 -15.42 -12.71 11.92
N GLY A 209 -14.67 -12.57 13.02
CA GLY A 209 -14.88 -13.32 14.25
C GLY A 209 -14.29 -14.74 14.19
N LYS A 210 -14.78 -15.64 15.06
CA LYS A 210 -14.29 -17.03 15.18
C LYS A 210 -14.88 -17.99 14.14
N ASP A 211 -15.91 -17.54 13.41
CA ASP A 211 -16.79 -18.41 12.61
C ASP A 211 -16.45 -18.40 11.11
N LEU A 212 -15.19 -18.15 10.73
CA LEU A 212 -14.77 -18.23 9.33
C LEU A 212 -14.26 -19.64 8.99
N GLU A 213 -14.83 -20.24 7.94
CA GLU A 213 -14.41 -21.54 7.43
C GLU A 213 -12.95 -21.52 6.93
N ILE A 214 -12.22 -22.62 7.18
CA ILE A 214 -10.78 -22.72 6.87
C ILE A 214 -10.50 -22.63 5.37
N SER A 215 -11.31 -23.27 4.52
CA SER A 215 -11.16 -23.19 3.05
C SER A 215 -11.27 -21.75 2.55
N CYS A 216 -12.25 -21.00 3.08
CA CYS A 216 -12.45 -19.60 2.74
C CYS A 216 -11.25 -18.72 3.17
N LEU A 217 -10.63 -19.05 4.31
CA LEU A 217 -9.43 -18.36 4.79
C LEU A 217 -8.26 -18.50 3.81
N GLU A 218 -8.00 -19.70 3.30
CA GLU A 218 -6.91 -19.97 2.36
C GLU A 218 -7.10 -19.23 1.02
N ASP A 219 -8.32 -19.25 0.47
CA ASP A 219 -8.66 -18.53 -0.75
C ASP A 219 -8.48 -17.00 -0.59
N LEU A 220 -8.94 -16.46 0.54
CA LEU A 220 -8.82 -15.04 0.87
C LEU A 220 -7.35 -14.64 1.04
N GLN A 221 -6.54 -15.48 1.70
CA GLN A 221 -5.10 -15.28 1.85
C GLN A 221 -4.41 -15.24 0.49
N GLN A 222 -4.64 -16.23 -0.36
CA GLN A 222 -3.98 -16.34 -1.65
C GLN A 222 -4.36 -15.19 -2.60
N CYS A 223 -5.64 -14.80 -2.62
CA CYS A 223 -6.09 -13.66 -3.40
C CYS A 223 -5.48 -12.35 -2.88
N TYR A 224 -5.46 -12.14 -1.55
CA TYR A 224 -4.83 -10.95 -0.96
C TYR A 224 -3.34 -10.87 -1.29
N TYR A 225 -2.61 -11.99 -1.29
CA TYR A 225 -1.17 -11.99 -1.58
C TYR A 225 -0.90 -11.58 -3.04
N THR A 226 -1.83 -11.91 -3.94
CA THR A 226 -1.76 -11.48 -5.34
C THR A 226 -2.08 -10.00 -5.49
N LEU A 227 -3.07 -9.49 -4.75
CA LEU A 227 -3.39 -8.06 -4.68
C LEU A 227 -2.19 -7.24 -4.21
N GLU A 228 -1.61 -7.65 -3.08
CA GLU A 228 -0.51 -6.96 -2.40
C GLU A 228 0.73 -6.81 -3.30
N LYS A 229 1.08 -7.85 -4.07
CA LYS A 229 2.19 -7.80 -5.03
C LYS A 229 2.03 -6.71 -6.09
N GLY A 230 0.80 -6.35 -6.44
CA GLY A 230 0.53 -5.27 -7.39
C GLY A 230 0.50 -3.89 -6.75
N TYR A 231 0.49 -3.78 -5.41
CA TYR A 231 0.25 -2.51 -4.72
C TYR A 231 1.24 -1.43 -5.16
N ASN A 232 2.55 -1.67 -5.07
CA ASN A 232 3.59 -0.71 -5.47
C ASN A 232 4.04 -0.86 -6.94
N SER A 233 3.28 -1.58 -7.77
CA SER A 233 3.59 -1.70 -9.19
C SER A 233 3.11 -0.49 -9.99
N MET A 234 3.66 -0.29 -11.19
CA MET A 234 3.19 0.73 -12.12
C MET A 234 1.73 0.46 -12.49
N PRO A 235 0.83 1.46 -12.48
CA PRO A 235 -0.61 1.25 -12.63
C PRO A 235 -1.07 1.03 -14.07
N VAL A 236 -0.41 0.10 -14.76
CA VAL A 236 -0.69 -0.30 -16.15
C VAL A 236 -1.56 -1.55 -16.12
N ASN A 237 -2.83 -1.43 -16.53
CA ASN A 237 -3.79 -2.53 -16.49
C ASN A 237 -3.78 -3.38 -17.77
N LEU A 238 -2.61 -3.94 -18.12
CA LEU A 238 -2.43 -4.79 -19.30
C LEU A 238 -2.14 -6.25 -18.90
N PRO A 239 -2.63 -7.24 -19.66
CA PRO A 239 -2.31 -8.65 -19.42
C PRO A 239 -0.80 -8.87 -19.24
N GLY A 240 -0.42 -9.63 -18.21
CA GLY A 240 0.98 -9.89 -17.86
C GLY A 240 1.57 -8.97 -16.79
N THR A 241 1.02 -7.77 -16.59
CA THR A 241 1.49 -6.83 -15.55
C THR A 241 1.05 -7.24 -14.13
N LEU A 242 1.80 -6.79 -13.12
CA LEU A 242 1.44 -7.00 -11.71
C LEU A 242 0.13 -6.30 -11.35
N PHE A 243 -0.08 -5.07 -11.83
CA PHE A 243 -1.31 -4.31 -11.58
C PHE A 243 -2.54 -5.02 -12.15
N TYR A 244 -2.47 -5.57 -13.38
CA TYR A 244 -3.56 -6.35 -13.96
C TYR A 244 -3.92 -7.59 -13.13
N ARG A 245 -2.91 -8.33 -12.65
CA ARG A 245 -3.12 -9.50 -11.77
C ARG A 245 -3.76 -9.09 -10.45
N ALA A 246 -3.30 -7.98 -9.85
CA ALA A 246 -3.88 -7.44 -8.63
C ALA A 246 -5.33 -6.99 -8.82
N MET A 247 -5.69 -6.35 -9.94
CA MET A 247 -7.07 -5.98 -10.24
C MET A 247 -7.99 -7.21 -10.42
N LYS A 248 -7.48 -8.31 -10.97
CA LYS A 248 -8.22 -9.59 -10.98
C LYS A 248 -8.42 -10.15 -9.58
N ALA A 249 -7.35 -10.17 -8.77
CA ALA A 249 -7.41 -10.62 -7.39
C ALA A 249 -8.37 -9.77 -6.54
N ARG A 250 -8.43 -8.45 -6.77
CA ARG A 250 -9.42 -7.54 -6.15
C ARG A 250 -10.84 -8.00 -6.42
N LYS A 251 -11.17 -8.32 -7.67
CA LYS A 251 -12.52 -8.79 -8.04
C LYS A 251 -12.86 -10.11 -7.36
N GLN A 252 -11.89 -11.04 -7.27
CA GLN A 252 -12.07 -12.31 -6.57
C GLN A 252 -12.27 -12.11 -5.07
N LEU A 253 -11.49 -11.23 -4.43
CA LEU A 253 -11.69 -10.88 -3.02
C LEU A 253 -13.08 -10.29 -2.76
N ALA A 254 -13.54 -9.38 -3.61
CA ALA A 254 -14.88 -8.82 -3.47
C ALA A 254 -15.96 -9.91 -3.54
N GLN A 255 -15.82 -10.88 -4.45
CA GLN A 255 -16.74 -12.02 -4.54
C GLN A 255 -16.69 -12.92 -3.31
N ILE A 256 -15.50 -13.22 -2.78
CA ILE A 256 -15.34 -14.01 -1.56
C ILE A 256 -16.04 -13.31 -0.39
N VAL A 257 -15.81 -12.00 -0.21
CA VAL A 257 -16.46 -11.23 0.86
C VAL A 257 -17.98 -11.20 0.68
N ALA A 258 -18.48 -10.99 -0.54
CA ALA A 258 -19.92 -11.02 -0.83
C ALA A 258 -20.54 -12.38 -0.47
N ASN A 259 -19.85 -13.49 -0.77
CA ASN A 259 -20.31 -14.83 -0.41
C ASN A 259 -20.36 -15.02 1.12
N ILE A 260 -19.36 -14.53 1.86
CA ILE A 260 -19.36 -14.56 3.32
C ILE A 260 -20.54 -13.74 3.88
N VAL A 261 -20.76 -12.53 3.37
CA VAL A 261 -21.88 -11.66 3.78
C VAL A 261 -23.22 -12.37 3.53
N CYS A 262 -23.40 -12.95 2.35
CA CYS A 262 -24.61 -13.68 1.98
C CYS A 262 -24.85 -14.88 2.92
N SER A 263 -23.82 -15.71 3.16
CA SER A 263 -23.90 -16.84 4.09
C SER A 263 -24.27 -16.42 5.51
N LYS A 264 -23.69 -15.32 6.01
CA LYS A 264 -24.02 -14.80 7.35
C LYS A 264 -25.43 -14.21 7.44
N ARG A 265 -25.99 -13.66 6.34
CA ARG A 265 -27.39 -13.17 6.32
C ARG A 265 -28.41 -14.32 6.34
N THR A 266 -28.09 -15.48 5.78
CA THR A 266 -29.01 -16.63 5.74
C THR A 266 -29.00 -17.43 7.05
N GLN A 267 -27.89 -17.44 7.78
CA GLN A 267 -27.78 -18.06 9.10
C GLN A 267 -28.41 -17.18 10.20
N ARG A 268 -29.74 -17.29 10.40
CA ARG A 268 -30.52 -16.48 11.38
C ARG A 268 -30.10 -16.61 12.86
N ASN A 269 -29.24 -17.57 13.22
CA ASN A 269 -28.96 -17.92 14.63
C ASN A 269 -27.62 -17.39 15.17
N THR A 270 -26.83 -16.66 14.39
CA THR A 270 -25.54 -16.11 14.81
C THR A 270 -25.49 -14.61 14.54
N SER A 271 -25.49 -13.79 15.59
CA SER A 271 -25.18 -12.37 15.44
C SER A 271 -23.74 -12.24 14.92
N PRO A 272 -23.52 -11.65 13.74
CA PRO A 272 -22.18 -11.54 13.20
C PRO A 272 -21.36 -10.64 14.13
N ASN A 273 -20.15 -11.11 14.46
CA ASN A 273 -19.19 -10.43 15.34
C ASN A 273 -18.08 -9.74 14.52
N GLY A 274 -17.22 -8.98 15.21
CA GLY A 274 -16.09 -8.27 14.59
C GLY A 274 -16.53 -7.10 13.71
N LEU A 275 -15.61 -6.65 12.86
CA LEU A 275 -15.87 -5.53 11.95
C LEU A 275 -17.04 -5.79 10.99
N LEU A 276 -17.10 -7.00 10.42
CA LEU A 276 -18.17 -7.38 9.52
C LEU A 276 -19.53 -7.35 10.24
N GLY A 277 -19.57 -7.86 11.48
CA GLY A 277 -20.75 -7.74 12.34
C GLY A 277 -21.19 -6.29 12.55
N SER A 278 -20.24 -5.39 12.81
CA SER A 278 -20.56 -3.98 12.98
C SER A 278 -21.12 -3.33 11.72
N PHE A 279 -20.70 -3.77 10.53
CA PHE A 279 -21.27 -3.31 9.26
C PHE A 279 -22.65 -3.89 8.99
N MET A 280 -22.85 -5.19 9.22
CA MET A 280 -24.12 -5.87 8.97
C MET A 280 -25.23 -5.46 9.94
N ASN A 281 -24.88 -5.07 11.17
CA ASN A 281 -25.84 -4.64 12.20
C ASN A 281 -26.07 -3.11 12.21
N ALA A 282 -25.59 -2.39 11.18
CA ALA A 282 -25.82 -0.97 11.06
C ALA A 282 -27.32 -0.69 10.79
N LYS A 283 -27.84 0.43 11.31
CA LYS A 283 -29.24 0.85 11.06
C LYS A 283 -29.45 1.36 9.63
N GLU A 284 -28.41 1.96 9.06
CA GLU A 284 -28.36 2.36 7.67
C GLU A 284 -27.63 1.24 6.93
N ASP A 285 -28.33 0.58 6.00
CA ASP A 285 -27.79 -0.56 5.29
C ASP A 285 -26.62 -0.13 4.39
N LEU A 286 -25.46 -0.73 4.61
CA LEU A 286 -24.34 -0.66 3.68
C LEU A 286 -24.58 -1.65 2.53
N SER A 287 -24.28 -1.23 1.31
CA SER A 287 -24.29 -2.14 0.17
C SER A 287 -23.18 -3.19 0.27
N ASP A 288 -23.35 -4.31 -0.44
CA ASP A 288 -22.36 -5.39 -0.43
C ASP A 288 -20.99 -4.91 -0.97
N ASP A 289 -20.98 -4.01 -1.95
CA ASP A 289 -19.76 -3.38 -2.47
C ASP A 289 -19.08 -2.49 -1.41
N GLN A 290 -19.87 -1.72 -0.64
CA GLN A 290 -19.36 -0.90 0.45
C GLN A 290 -18.74 -1.77 1.55
N ILE A 291 -19.40 -2.88 1.92
CA ILE A 291 -18.86 -3.83 2.88
C ILE A 291 -17.58 -4.47 2.35
N ALA A 292 -17.57 -4.93 1.10
CA ALA A 292 -16.42 -5.58 0.47
C ALA A 292 -15.20 -4.68 0.43
N ASP A 293 -15.33 -3.45 -0.08
CA ASP A 293 -14.23 -2.49 -0.17
C ASP A 293 -13.68 -2.14 1.23
N ASN A 294 -14.53 -1.97 2.25
CA ASN A 294 -14.08 -1.68 3.61
C ASN A 294 -13.42 -2.89 4.30
N VAL A 295 -13.88 -4.11 4.04
CA VAL A 295 -13.26 -5.35 4.54
C VAL A 295 -11.87 -5.55 3.90
N ILE A 296 -11.77 -5.41 2.58
CA ILE A 296 -10.48 -5.49 1.86
C ILE A 296 -9.52 -4.42 2.40
N GLY A 297 -10.03 -3.20 2.59
CA GLY A 297 -9.29 -2.10 3.19
C GLY A 297 -8.79 -2.39 4.61
N ALA A 298 -9.59 -3.04 5.45
CA ALA A 298 -9.19 -3.41 6.81
C ALA A 298 -8.09 -4.49 6.82
N ILE A 299 -8.19 -5.51 5.96
CA ILE A 299 -7.13 -6.53 5.80
C ILE A 299 -5.83 -5.85 5.36
N PHE A 300 -5.93 -4.91 4.40
CA PHE A 300 -4.80 -4.14 3.91
C PHE A 300 -4.11 -3.35 5.03
N ALA A 301 -4.89 -2.58 5.79
CA ALA A 301 -4.34 -1.75 6.87
C ALA A 301 -3.73 -2.58 7.99
N ALA A 302 -4.36 -3.69 8.39
CA ALA A 302 -3.97 -4.43 9.59
C ALA A 302 -2.74 -5.32 9.39
N ARG A 303 -2.51 -5.86 8.19
CA ARG A 303 -1.48 -6.87 7.98
C ARG A 303 -0.05 -6.31 7.96
N ASP A 304 0.23 -5.45 6.99
CA ASP A 304 1.62 -5.03 6.71
C ASP A 304 2.14 -4.07 7.78
N THR A 305 1.28 -3.21 8.32
CA THR A 305 1.65 -2.27 9.39
C THR A 305 2.02 -3.03 10.67
N THR A 306 1.15 -3.93 11.14
CA THR A 306 1.36 -4.72 12.37
C THR A 306 2.56 -5.65 12.23
N ALA A 307 2.70 -6.35 11.10
CA ALA A 307 3.85 -7.21 10.86
C ALA A 307 5.17 -6.43 10.86
N SER A 308 5.18 -5.22 10.31
CA SER A 308 6.35 -4.34 10.32
C SER A 308 6.71 -3.90 11.74
N VAL A 309 5.72 -3.44 12.54
CA VAL A 309 5.94 -3.07 13.96
C VAL A 309 6.52 -4.25 14.73
N LEU A 310 5.91 -5.44 14.63
CA LEU A 310 6.37 -6.63 15.34
C LEU A 310 7.79 -7.05 14.92
N THR A 311 8.12 -6.91 13.63
CA THR A 311 9.47 -7.21 13.12
C THR A 311 10.50 -6.27 13.73
N TRP A 312 10.19 -4.98 13.78
CA TRP A 312 11.06 -3.98 14.41
C TRP A 312 11.18 -4.16 15.92
N ILE A 313 10.11 -4.58 16.61
CA ILE A 313 10.17 -4.92 18.04
C ILE A 313 11.18 -6.03 18.26
N ILE A 314 11.12 -7.13 17.49
CA ILE A 314 12.06 -8.24 17.60
C ILE A 314 13.49 -7.77 17.31
N LYS A 315 13.69 -6.96 16.26
CA LYS A 315 15.00 -6.41 15.90
C LYS A 315 15.59 -5.56 17.03
N TYR A 316 14.83 -4.58 17.54
CA TYR A 316 15.31 -3.66 18.57
C TYR A 316 15.50 -4.34 19.92
N LEU A 317 14.64 -5.28 20.30
CA LEU A 317 14.86 -6.07 21.52
C LEU A 317 16.12 -6.94 21.40
N GLY A 318 16.35 -7.56 20.23
CA GLY A 318 17.56 -8.32 19.96
C GLY A 318 18.85 -7.47 20.04
N ASP A 319 18.78 -6.22 19.58
CA ASP A 319 19.90 -5.27 19.66
C ASP A 319 20.09 -4.70 21.08
N ASN A 320 19.09 -4.83 21.98
CA ASN A 320 19.10 -4.25 23.32
C ASN A 320 18.83 -5.31 24.41
N PRO A 321 19.80 -6.19 24.72
CA PRO A 321 19.60 -7.33 25.61
C PRO A 321 19.12 -6.98 27.03
N ASN A 322 19.51 -5.82 27.56
CA ASN A 322 19.06 -5.36 28.88
C ASN A 322 17.56 -5.03 28.88
N ILE A 323 17.05 -4.44 27.79
CA ILE A 323 15.63 -4.14 27.64
C ILE A 323 14.85 -5.43 27.41
N LEU A 324 15.37 -6.35 26.59
CA LEU A 324 14.78 -7.68 26.42
C LEU A 324 14.65 -8.39 27.77
N ARG A 325 15.70 -8.40 28.60
CA ARG A 325 15.66 -9.01 29.94
C ARG A 325 14.57 -8.39 30.81
N ALA A 326 14.50 -7.06 30.87
CA ALA A 326 13.49 -6.36 31.66
C ALA A 326 12.05 -6.65 31.17
N VAL A 327 11.84 -6.74 29.85
CA VAL A 327 10.54 -7.16 29.28
C VAL A 327 10.25 -8.61 29.64
N THR A 328 11.23 -9.50 29.58
CA THR A 328 11.07 -10.91 29.99
C THR A 328 10.67 -11.02 31.47
N GLU A 329 11.35 -10.28 32.34
CA GLU A 329 11.02 -10.23 33.78
C GLU A 329 9.57 -9.73 34.01
N GLU A 330 9.12 -8.70 33.28
CA GLU A 330 7.74 -8.22 33.30
C GLU A 330 6.75 -9.34 32.89
N GLN A 331 7.03 -10.06 31.80
CA GLN A 331 6.15 -11.14 31.33
C GLN A 331 6.14 -12.34 32.30
N GLU A 332 7.28 -12.70 32.89
CA GLU A 332 7.38 -13.78 33.88
C GLU A 332 6.57 -13.48 35.15
N GLN A 333 6.54 -12.22 35.60
CA GLN A 333 5.72 -11.80 36.74
C GLN A 333 4.23 -12.01 36.47
N ILE A 334 3.78 -11.69 35.25
CA ILE A 334 2.40 -11.94 34.82
C ILE A 334 2.14 -13.45 34.80
N THR A 335 3.02 -14.26 34.20
CA THR A 335 2.86 -15.72 34.19
C THR A 335 2.78 -16.31 35.60
N LYS A 336 3.63 -15.88 36.53
CA LYS A 336 3.62 -16.33 37.93
C LYS A 336 2.33 -15.96 38.68
N SER A 337 1.68 -14.87 38.28
CA SER A 337 0.41 -14.44 38.88
C SER A 337 -0.80 -15.27 38.42
N LYS A 338 -0.64 -16.08 37.37
CA LYS A 338 -1.72 -16.89 36.79
C LYS A 338 -1.73 -18.30 37.37
N LEU A 339 -2.94 -18.88 37.44
CA LEU A 339 -3.13 -20.25 37.92
C LEU A 339 -2.95 -21.24 36.76
N GLY A 340 -1.80 -21.91 36.71
CA GLY A 340 -1.51 -22.92 35.67
C GLY A 340 -1.33 -22.33 34.28
N ASN A 341 -1.93 -22.97 33.26
CA ASN A 341 -1.79 -22.59 31.84
C ASN A 341 -2.97 -21.74 31.32
N GLU A 342 -3.54 -20.89 32.17
CA GLU A 342 -4.61 -19.98 31.76
C GLU A 342 -4.13 -19.02 30.66
N PRO A 343 -4.96 -18.77 29.62
CA PRO A 343 -4.60 -17.82 28.57
C PRO A 343 -4.54 -16.38 29.11
N LEU A 344 -3.82 -15.52 28.40
CA LEU A 344 -3.79 -14.09 28.65
C LEU A 344 -5.19 -13.47 28.56
N THR A 345 -5.49 -12.61 29.52
CA THR A 345 -6.71 -11.84 29.60
C THR A 345 -6.46 -10.39 29.22
N TRP A 346 -7.52 -9.64 28.94
CA TRP A 346 -7.43 -8.18 28.76
C TRP A 346 -6.92 -7.44 30.01
N ALA A 347 -7.10 -8.00 31.21
CA ALA A 347 -6.57 -7.39 32.42
C ALA A 347 -5.03 -7.52 32.45
N ASP A 348 -4.51 -8.67 32.03
CA ASP A 348 -3.07 -8.94 32.00
C ASP A 348 -2.33 -7.95 31.09
N THR A 349 -2.90 -7.59 29.94
CA THR A 349 -2.27 -6.64 29.00
C THR A 349 -2.09 -5.24 29.58
N LYS A 350 -2.88 -4.86 30.58
CA LYS A 350 -2.71 -3.59 31.30
C LYS A 350 -1.54 -3.60 32.28
N ASN A 351 -1.07 -4.77 32.66
CA ASN A 351 0.08 -4.98 33.55
C ASN A 351 1.40 -5.11 32.78
N MET A 352 1.46 -4.62 31.52
CA MET A 352 2.65 -4.65 30.66
C MET A 352 3.20 -3.24 30.34
N PRO A 353 3.48 -2.37 31.33
CA PRO A 353 3.88 -0.99 31.09
C PRO A 353 5.21 -0.85 30.32
N LEU A 354 6.21 -1.70 30.57
CA LEU A 354 7.48 -1.68 29.86
C LEU A 354 7.30 -2.16 28.42
N THR A 355 6.55 -3.25 28.20
CA THR A 355 6.21 -3.70 26.85
C THR A 355 5.48 -2.61 26.07
N SER A 356 4.55 -1.87 26.70
CA SER A 356 3.87 -0.73 26.08
C SER A 356 4.84 0.37 25.65
N ARG A 357 5.83 0.71 26.48
CA ARG A 357 6.89 1.67 26.14
C ARG A 357 7.76 1.18 24.98
N VAL A 358 8.10 -0.10 24.94
CA VAL A 358 8.85 -0.69 23.82
C VAL A 358 8.07 -0.58 22.51
N ILE A 359 6.76 -0.85 22.52
CA ILE A 359 5.90 -0.69 21.34
C ILE A 359 5.90 0.77 20.89
N GLN A 360 5.70 1.72 21.81
CA GLN A 360 5.69 3.16 21.50
C GLN A 360 7.03 3.64 20.93
N GLU A 361 8.15 3.27 21.56
CA GLU A 361 9.48 3.65 21.10
C GLU A 361 9.82 3.01 19.74
N THR A 362 9.40 1.76 19.53
CA THR A 362 9.55 1.11 18.23
C THR A 362 8.79 1.87 17.14
N MET A 363 7.53 2.26 17.39
CA MET A 363 6.76 3.05 16.43
C MET A 363 7.38 4.43 16.17
N ARG A 364 7.98 5.05 17.20
CA ARG A 364 8.68 6.34 17.07
C ARG A 364 9.92 6.25 16.19
N VAL A 365 10.73 5.19 16.33
CA VAL A 365 12.01 5.05 15.64
C VAL A 365 11.85 4.44 14.25
N ALA A 366 11.05 3.38 14.11
CA ALA A 366 10.92 2.64 12.86
C ALA A 366 10.10 3.36 11.78
N SER A 367 9.24 4.32 12.17
CA SER A 367 8.41 5.13 11.27
C SER A 367 7.73 4.30 10.15
N ILE A 368 6.87 3.35 10.54
CA ILE A 368 6.25 2.34 9.66
C ILE A 368 5.56 2.95 8.43
N LEU A 369 4.91 4.10 8.60
CA LEU A 369 4.36 4.88 7.49
C LEU A 369 5.16 6.17 7.38
N SER A 370 5.93 6.31 6.30
CA SER A 370 6.86 7.44 6.13
C SER A 370 6.15 8.78 5.88
N PHE A 371 4.95 8.78 5.30
CA PHE A 371 4.15 9.98 5.04
C PHE A 371 2.69 9.64 4.82
N THR A 372 1.83 10.66 4.95
CA THR A 372 0.40 10.57 4.60
C THR A 372 0.05 11.64 3.59
N PHE A 373 -0.96 11.37 2.78
CA PHE A 373 -1.39 12.27 1.72
C PHE A 373 -2.58 13.12 2.15
N ARG A 374 -2.52 14.40 1.80
CA ARG A 374 -3.61 15.35 1.91
C ARG A 374 -3.66 16.21 0.65
N GLU A 375 -4.87 16.51 0.20
CA GLU A 375 -5.12 17.42 -0.92
C GLU A 375 -5.76 18.68 -0.35
N ALA A 376 -5.18 19.84 -0.67
CA ALA A 376 -5.79 21.11 -0.35
C ALA A 376 -7.06 21.29 -1.20
N VAL A 377 -8.18 21.64 -0.58
CA VAL A 377 -9.46 21.85 -1.29
C VAL A 377 -9.64 23.27 -1.81
N GLU A 378 -8.76 24.16 -1.38
CA GLU A 378 -8.63 25.55 -1.81
C GLU A 378 -7.16 25.96 -1.75
N ASP A 379 -6.83 27.18 -2.21
CA ASP A 379 -5.47 27.71 -2.08
C ASP A 379 -5.15 27.94 -0.59
N VAL A 380 -4.01 27.40 -0.13
CA VAL A 380 -3.59 27.48 1.27
C VAL A 380 -2.21 28.13 1.36
N GLU A 381 -2.12 29.16 2.19
CA GLU A 381 -0.86 29.83 2.52
C GLU A 381 -0.34 29.34 3.88
N TYR A 382 0.94 28.97 3.96
CA TYR A 382 1.63 28.59 5.18
C TYR A 382 3.01 29.27 5.23
N GLU A 383 3.27 30.04 6.29
CA GLU A 383 4.51 30.82 6.45
C GLU A 383 4.84 31.74 5.25
N GLY A 384 3.81 32.35 4.64
CA GLY A 384 3.99 33.28 3.52
C GLY A 384 4.18 32.63 2.15
N LYS A 385 3.89 31.32 2.03
CA LYS A 385 4.05 30.53 0.79
C LYS A 385 2.84 29.67 0.47
#